data_AF-A0A349SV40-F1
#
_entry.id   AF-A0A349SV40-F1
#
_cell.length_a   1.000
_cell.length_b   1.000
_cell.length_c   1.000
_cell.angle_alpha   90.00
_cell.angle_beta   90.00
_cell.angle_gamma   90.00
#
_symmetry.space_group_name_H-M   'P 1'
#
loop_
_entity.id
_entity.type
_entity.pdbx_description
1 polymer ?
#
loop_
_entity_poly.entity_id
_entity_poly.type
_entity_poly.pdbx_seq_one_letter_code
_entity_poly.pdbx_strand_id
1 'polypeptide(L)'
;MKKKPNTLDPNTPLLYPDHQRPKSRRDFIRQGLMTGAASVLGPGVMGMFANPIAAHAALTDEITACGIAVQGAGKIPFICFDLAGGANIAGSNVLVGQRGGQEDFISTAGYNKMGLPGDMVPSIMNPDTNLSDFIDNTMGLLFHSDSALGRGIREKASAAALGLVEGAVIPARSENDTGNNPHNPMYGIWRAGADGELLTLIGSRSSDSGGNSMAPAMMMNPAVRPTKVDRPSDVTGLVDTGKLVGLLEQEDVV
;
A
#
# COMPACT_ATOMS: atom_id res chain seq x y z
N MET A 1 0.55 -63.95 -34.14
CA MET A 1 1.85 -63.23 -34.08
C MET A 1 1.63 -61.88 -33.42
N LYS A 2 2.28 -61.61 -32.28
CA LYS A 2 2.18 -60.32 -31.57
C LYS A 2 3.08 -59.29 -32.29
N LYS A 3 2.52 -58.16 -32.75
CA LYS A 3 3.30 -57.10 -33.43
C LYS A 3 4.39 -56.57 -32.48
N LYS A 4 5.64 -56.49 -32.94
CA LYS A 4 6.76 -55.91 -32.19
C LYS A 4 6.47 -54.43 -31.91
N PRO A 5 6.76 -53.91 -30.71
CA PRO A 5 6.66 -52.48 -30.43
C PRO A 5 7.66 -51.73 -31.31
N ASN A 6 7.18 -50.72 -32.02
CA ASN A 6 8.00 -49.89 -32.89
C ASN A 6 8.66 -48.81 -32.01
N THR A 7 9.99 -48.85 -31.87
CA THR A 7 10.74 -47.80 -31.17
C THR A 7 10.73 -46.54 -32.04
N LEU A 8 10.03 -45.51 -31.60
CA LEU A 8 9.97 -44.22 -32.30
C LEU A 8 11.28 -43.45 -32.09
N ASP A 9 11.75 -42.76 -33.13
CA ASP A 9 12.89 -41.83 -33.01
C ASP A 9 12.53 -40.71 -32.00
N PRO A 10 13.48 -40.25 -31.15
CA PRO A 10 13.20 -39.25 -30.12
C PRO A 10 12.58 -37.95 -30.63
N ASN A 11 12.81 -37.59 -31.90
CA ASN A 11 12.24 -36.38 -32.51
C ASN A 11 10.91 -36.64 -33.21
N THR A 12 10.39 -37.87 -33.18
CA THR A 12 9.10 -38.21 -33.79
C THR A 12 7.97 -37.79 -32.86
N PRO A 13 6.98 -37.01 -33.32
CA PRO A 13 5.84 -36.65 -32.49
C PRO A 13 5.04 -37.90 -32.12
N LEU A 14 4.85 -38.09 -30.82
CA LEU A 14 4.00 -39.15 -30.27
C LEU A 14 2.56 -38.88 -30.70
N LEU A 15 1.99 -39.79 -31.51
CA LEU A 15 0.60 -39.71 -31.93
C LEU A 15 -0.24 -40.62 -31.04
N TYR A 16 -1.35 -40.10 -30.53
CA TYR A 16 -2.36 -40.94 -29.88
C TYR A 16 -3.01 -41.85 -30.94
N PRO A 17 -3.16 -43.16 -30.67
CA PRO A 17 -3.68 -44.12 -31.65
C PRO A 17 -5.10 -43.80 -32.13
N ASP A 18 -5.86 -43.06 -31.31
CA ASP A 18 -7.30 -42.82 -31.51
C ASP A 18 -7.60 -41.47 -32.19
N HIS A 19 -6.55 -40.66 -32.44
CA HIS A 19 -6.69 -39.33 -33.06
C HIS A 19 -5.91 -39.27 -34.37
N GLN A 20 -6.65 -39.25 -35.48
CA GLN A 20 -6.08 -39.04 -36.81
C GLN A 20 -5.51 -37.62 -36.92
N ARG A 21 -4.40 -37.45 -37.64
CA ARG A 21 -3.84 -36.12 -37.94
C ARG A 21 -4.88 -35.30 -38.71
N PRO A 22 -5.17 -34.04 -38.32
CA PRO A 22 -6.13 -33.21 -39.03
C PRO A 22 -5.57 -32.87 -40.40
N LYS A 23 -6.24 -33.32 -41.47
CA LYS A 23 -5.82 -33.07 -42.86
C LYS A 23 -6.68 -32.01 -43.55
N SER A 24 -7.85 -31.72 -42.99
CA SER A 24 -8.77 -30.71 -43.50
C SER A 24 -9.07 -29.64 -42.45
N ARG A 25 -9.59 -28.49 -42.92
CA ARG A 25 -10.05 -27.40 -42.03
C ARG A 25 -11.12 -27.87 -41.04
N ARG A 26 -12.00 -28.78 -41.47
CA ARG A 26 -13.06 -29.34 -40.62
C ARG A 26 -12.49 -30.23 -39.52
N ASP A 27 -11.42 -30.98 -39.80
CA ASP A 27 -10.74 -31.80 -38.80
C ASP A 27 -10.03 -30.94 -37.76
N PHE A 28 -9.42 -29.84 -38.17
CA PHE A 28 -8.78 -28.87 -37.27
C PHE A 28 -9.77 -28.27 -36.27
N ILE A 29 -10.97 -27.91 -36.75
CA ILE A 29 -12.06 -27.40 -35.89
C ILE A 29 -12.61 -28.52 -34.99
N ARG A 30 -12.84 -29.72 -35.54
CA ARG A 30 -13.37 -30.88 -34.78
C ARG A 30 -12.43 -31.32 -33.65
N GLN A 31 -11.13 -31.12 -33.80
CA GLN A 31 -10.13 -31.41 -32.77
C GLN A 31 -10.00 -30.31 -31.71
N GLY A 32 -10.84 -29.27 -31.76
CA GLY A 32 -10.89 -28.21 -30.74
C GLY A 32 -9.68 -27.28 -30.75
N LEU A 33 -8.79 -27.37 -31.75
CA LEU A 33 -7.54 -26.60 -31.79
C LEU A 33 -7.81 -25.09 -31.98
N MET A 34 -8.87 -24.71 -32.69
CA MET A 34 -9.34 -23.32 -32.72
C MET A 34 -9.87 -22.85 -31.36
N THR A 35 -10.66 -23.68 -30.67
CA THR A 35 -11.20 -23.36 -29.35
C THR A 35 -10.08 -23.24 -28.30
N GLY A 36 -9.06 -24.10 -28.38
CA GLY A 36 -7.87 -24.04 -27.53
C GLY A 36 -7.01 -22.79 -27.78
N ALA A 37 -6.85 -22.38 -29.04
CA ALA A 37 -6.18 -21.12 -29.35
C ALA A 37 -6.95 -19.91 -28.79
N ALA A 38 -8.28 -19.91 -28.92
CA ALA A 38 -9.14 -18.87 -28.36
C ALA A 38 -9.08 -18.83 -26.82
N SER A 39 -9.01 -19.99 -26.14
CA SER A 39 -8.92 -20.03 -24.67
C SER A 39 -7.57 -19.55 -24.13
N VAL A 40 -6.47 -19.72 -24.89
CA VAL A 40 -5.15 -19.21 -24.51
C VAL A 40 -5.03 -17.70 -24.78
N LEU A 41 -5.59 -17.21 -25.89
CA LEU A 41 -5.46 -15.81 -26.29
C LEU A 41 -6.53 -14.89 -25.68
N GLY A 42 -7.72 -15.42 -25.35
CA GLY A 42 -8.84 -14.65 -24.80
C GLY A 42 -8.51 -13.89 -23.51
N PRO A 43 -7.90 -14.54 -22.49
CA PRO A 43 -7.50 -13.86 -21.26
C PRO A 43 -6.46 -12.75 -21.49
N GLY A 44 -5.54 -12.94 -22.46
CA GLY A 44 -4.49 -11.95 -22.78
C GLY A 44 -5.03 -10.66 -23.37
N VAL A 45 -6.10 -10.71 -24.17
CA VAL A 45 -6.71 -9.51 -24.78
C VAL A 45 -7.55 -8.74 -23.77
N MET A 46 -8.31 -9.41 -22.89
CA MET A 46 -9.04 -8.72 -21.82
C MET A 46 -8.11 -8.09 -20.79
N GLY A 47 -6.94 -8.69 -20.54
CA GLY A 47 -5.90 -8.09 -19.71
C GLY A 47 -5.23 -6.84 -20.29
N MET A 48 -5.34 -6.58 -21.61
CA MET A 48 -4.83 -5.34 -22.23
C MET A 48 -5.82 -4.17 -22.15
N PHE A 49 -7.12 -4.44 -22.01
CA PHE A 49 -8.15 -3.39 -21.85
C PHE A 49 -8.47 -3.07 -20.39
N ALA A 50 -8.17 -3.99 -19.46
CA ALA A 50 -8.10 -3.66 -18.06
C ALA A 50 -6.77 -2.94 -17.80
N ASN A 51 -6.78 -1.70 -17.30
CA ASN A 51 -5.57 -1.08 -16.77
C ASN A 51 -5.39 -1.59 -15.34
N PRO A 52 -4.52 -2.57 -15.06
CA PRO A 52 -4.36 -3.12 -13.70
C PRO A 52 -3.82 -2.10 -12.70
N ILE A 53 -3.36 -0.93 -13.17
CA ILE A 53 -2.85 0.17 -12.35
C ILE A 53 -3.98 1.16 -11.98
N ALA A 54 -5.15 1.07 -12.63
CA ALA A 54 -6.30 1.91 -12.31
C ALA A 54 -7.09 1.33 -11.13
N ALA A 55 -6.79 1.79 -9.91
CA ALA A 55 -7.66 1.57 -8.77
C ALA A 55 -8.91 2.47 -8.90
N HIS A 56 -10.05 1.87 -9.23
CA HIS A 56 -11.34 2.57 -9.29
C HIS A 56 -11.94 2.72 -7.89
N ALA A 57 -11.38 3.62 -7.08
CA ALA A 57 -12.01 4.10 -5.85
C ALA A 57 -12.64 5.46 -6.13
N ALA A 58 -13.82 5.45 -6.77
CA ALA A 58 -14.62 6.67 -6.87
C ALA A 58 -15.12 7.02 -5.47
N LEU A 59 -14.82 8.24 -5.02
CA LEU A 59 -15.32 8.77 -3.77
C LEU A 59 -16.82 8.99 -3.92
N THR A 60 -17.59 8.58 -2.91
CA THR A 60 -19.04 8.79 -2.90
C THR A 60 -19.35 10.26 -2.62
N ASP A 61 -20.50 10.73 -3.13
CA ASP A 61 -20.96 12.12 -2.95
C ASP A 61 -21.11 12.52 -1.47
N GLU A 62 -21.20 11.54 -0.56
CA GLU A 62 -21.31 11.69 0.89
C GLU A 62 -20.10 12.36 1.56
N ILE A 63 -18.92 12.40 0.92
CA ILE A 63 -17.75 13.10 1.47
C ILE A 63 -18.00 14.61 1.67
N THR A 64 -18.82 15.21 0.81
CA THR A 64 -19.20 16.62 0.94
C THR A 64 -20.03 16.89 2.20
N ALA A 65 -20.82 15.90 2.65
CA ALA A 65 -21.60 15.98 3.88
C ALA A 65 -20.73 15.83 5.15
N CYS A 66 -19.56 15.20 5.05
CA CYS A 66 -18.61 15.04 6.16
C CYS A 66 -17.76 16.29 6.45
N GLY A 67 -17.98 17.40 5.73
CA GLY A 67 -17.21 18.63 5.95
C GLY A 67 -15.72 18.50 5.62
N ILE A 68 -15.32 17.44 4.91
CA ILE A 68 -14.02 17.39 4.25
C ILE A 68 -14.15 18.39 3.10
N ALA A 69 -13.78 19.64 3.39
CA ALA A 69 -13.63 20.65 2.37
C ALA A 69 -12.76 20.03 1.28
N VAL A 70 -13.33 19.89 0.08
CA VAL A 70 -12.69 19.33 -1.11
C VAL A 70 -11.68 20.36 -1.65
N GLN A 71 -10.85 20.90 -0.75
CA GLN A 71 -9.78 21.83 -1.01
C GLN A 71 -8.59 21.03 -1.55
N GLY A 72 -8.15 21.34 -2.77
CA GLY A 72 -7.17 20.54 -3.54
C GLY A 72 -7.82 19.61 -4.56
N ALA A 73 -7.20 18.46 -4.84
CA ALA A 73 -7.65 17.54 -5.90
C ALA A 73 -8.89 16.69 -5.56
N GLY A 74 -9.57 16.98 -4.45
CA GLY A 74 -10.74 16.24 -3.98
C GLY A 74 -10.47 14.76 -3.74
N LYS A 75 -9.29 14.43 -3.21
CA LYS A 75 -8.88 13.09 -2.81
C LYS A 75 -8.80 12.98 -1.29
N ILE A 76 -8.72 11.74 -0.78
CA ILE A 76 -8.53 11.49 0.65
C ILE A 76 -7.20 12.15 1.08
N PRO A 77 -7.22 13.01 2.12
CA PRO A 77 -6.01 13.60 2.66
C PRO A 77 -5.01 12.54 3.09
N PHE A 78 -3.73 12.77 2.80
CA PHE A 78 -2.66 11.84 3.11
C PHE A 78 -1.59 12.50 3.97
N ILE A 79 -1.13 11.77 4.98
CA ILE A 79 0.03 12.12 5.79
C ILE A 79 0.97 10.93 5.87
N CYS A 80 2.27 11.17 5.65
CA CYS A 80 3.31 10.16 5.78
C CYS A 80 4.18 10.46 7.00
N PHE A 81 4.29 9.50 7.90
CA PHE A 81 5.27 9.52 8.98
C PHE A 81 6.52 8.75 8.53
N ASP A 82 7.51 9.50 8.04
CA ASP A 82 8.78 8.97 7.55
C ASP A 82 9.90 9.29 8.56
N LEU A 83 10.28 8.30 9.36
CA LEU A 83 11.19 8.45 10.50
C LEU A 83 12.54 7.78 10.23
N ALA A 84 13.58 8.29 10.89
CA ALA A 84 14.94 7.74 10.88
C ALA A 84 15.20 6.95 12.18
N GLY A 85 14.35 5.96 12.44
CA GLY A 85 14.43 5.11 13.63
C GLY A 85 13.82 5.69 14.90
N GLY A 86 14.00 4.95 16.00
CA GLY A 86 13.64 5.35 17.36
C GLY A 86 12.17 5.27 17.75
N ALA A 87 11.24 5.33 16.78
CA ALA A 87 9.80 5.28 17.06
C ALA A 87 9.21 3.87 17.15
N ASN A 88 9.95 2.85 16.69
CA ASN A 88 9.57 1.45 16.84
C ASN A 88 8.13 1.16 16.34
N ILE A 89 7.80 1.66 15.15
CA ILE A 89 6.44 1.63 14.58
C ILE A 89 5.98 0.18 14.37
N ALA A 90 6.82 -0.66 13.75
CA ALA A 90 6.52 -2.07 13.51
C ALA A 90 6.91 -2.92 14.72
N GLY A 91 6.00 -3.76 15.21
CA GLY A 91 6.20 -4.65 16.35
C GLY A 91 5.64 -4.09 17.64
N SER A 92 6.18 -2.97 18.13
CA SER A 92 5.78 -2.40 19.44
C SER A 92 4.62 -1.42 19.42
N ASN A 93 4.33 -0.80 18.26
CA ASN A 93 3.13 0.02 18.09
C ASN A 93 2.11 -0.74 17.25
N VAL A 94 2.40 -0.95 15.96
CA VAL A 94 1.58 -1.74 15.03
C VAL A 94 2.10 -3.17 15.00
N LEU A 95 1.23 -4.15 15.21
CA LEU A 95 1.62 -5.55 15.14
C LEU A 95 1.89 -5.94 13.69
N VAL A 96 3.07 -6.55 13.48
CA VAL A 96 3.47 -7.11 12.19
C VAL A 96 3.80 -8.57 12.39
N GLY A 97 2.99 -9.44 11.80
CA GLY A 97 3.20 -10.87 11.81
C GLY A 97 3.93 -11.37 10.58
N GLN A 98 3.97 -12.69 10.44
CA GLN A 98 4.59 -13.41 9.34
C GLN A 98 3.60 -13.55 8.16
N ARG A 99 3.74 -14.60 7.35
CA ARG A 99 2.97 -14.78 6.12
C ARG A 99 1.46 -14.94 6.37
N GLY A 100 1.06 -15.43 7.53
CA GLY A 100 -0.34 -15.68 7.92
C GLY A 100 -1.13 -14.42 8.30
N GLY A 101 -0.50 -13.23 8.32
CA GLY A 101 -1.15 -11.98 8.70
C GLY A 101 -0.61 -11.42 10.02
N GLN A 102 -1.27 -10.40 10.58
CA GLN A 102 -0.79 -9.72 11.79
C GLN A 102 -0.77 -10.62 13.04
N GLU A 103 -1.70 -11.58 13.14
CA GLU A 103 -1.78 -12.55 14.24
C GLU A 103 -0.84 -13.75 14.08
N ASP A 104 -0.17 -13.90 12.92
CA ASP A 104 0.90 -14.88 12.74
C ASP A 104 2.18 -14.34 13.39
N PHE A 105 2.18 -14.28 14.72
CA PHE A 105 3.18 -13.54 15.50
C PHE A 105 4.61 -14.00 15.23
N ILE A 106 5.55 -13.05 15.30
CA ILE A 106 6.99 -13.36 15.29
C ILE A 106 7.42 -13.93 16.65
N SER A 107 8.63 -14.50 16.71
CA SER A 107 9.17 -15.04 17.97
C SER A 107 9.38 -13.95 19.03
N THR A 108 9.39 -14.33 20.31
CA THR A 108 9.74 -13.43 21.43
C THR A 108 11.09 -12.73 21.21
N ALA A 109 12.08 -13.44 20.65
CA ALA A 109 13.35 -12.85 20.28
C ALA A 109 13.24 -11.79 19.17
N GLY A 110 12.27 -11.95 18.25
CA GLY A 110 11.92 -10.95 17.25
C GLY A 110 11.32 -9.70 17.88
N TYR A 111 10.34 -9.87 18.78
CA TYR A 111 9.74 -8.75 19.52
C TYR A 111 10.74 -8.02 20.42
N ASN A 112 11.67 -8.73 21.06
CA ASN A 112 12.77 -8.11 21.82
C ASN A 112 13.64 -7.18 20.95
N LYS A 113 13.87 -7.53 19.67
CA LYS A 113 14.57 -6.64 18.72
C LYS A 113 13.73 -5.41 18.36
N MET A 114 12.42 -5.56 18.36
CA MET A 114 11.44 -4.48 18.22
C MET A 114 11.11 -3.87 19.59
N GLY A 115 12.01 -3.91 20.58
CA GLY A 115 11.87 -3.18 21.84
C GLY A 115 10.72 -3.58 22.78
N LEU A 116 10.00 -4.69 22.51
CA LEU A 116 9.00 -5.22 23.44
C LEU A 116 9.66 -6.20 24.42
N PRO A 117 9.42 -6.05 25.74
CA PRO A 117 9.80 -7.04 26.75
C PRO A 117 9.17 -8.40 26.50
N GLY A 118 9.86 -9.47 26.93
CA GLY A 118 9.40 -10.85 26.72
C GLY A 118 8.11 -11.23 27.44
N ASP A 119 7.76 -10.49 28.49
CA ASP A 119 6.52 -10.59 29.29
C ASP A 119 5.39 -9.68 28.78
N MET A 120 5.62 -8.93 27.71
CA MET A 120 4.63 -8.08 27.03
C MET A 120 4.43 -8.46 25.56
N VAL A 121 4.77 -9.69 25.14
CA VAL A 121 4.59 -10.08 23.74
C VAL A 121 3.12 -10.43 23.44
N PRO A 122 2.58 -10.14 22.25
CA PRO A 122 1.18 -10.42 21.90
C PRO A 122 0.73 -11.88 22.05
N SER A 123 1.67 -12.83 21.95
CA SER A 123 1.40 -14.27 21.96
C SER A 123 1.27 -14.90 23.34
N ILE A 124 1.51 -14.14 24.41
CA ILE A 124 1.44 -14.65 25.78
C ILE A 124 0.27 -14.05 26.55
N MET A 125 -0.08 -14.71 27.65
CA MET A 125 -1.00 -14.17 28.64
C MET A 125 -0.27 -13.12 29.47
N ASN A 126 -0.90 -11.98 29.66
CA ASN A 126 -0.41 -10.91 30.52
C ASN A 126 -0.29 -11.41 31.96
N PRO A 127 0.91 -11.37 32.57
CA PRO A 127 1.13 -11.86 33.92
C PRO A 127 0.38 -11.05 34.99
N ASP A 128 0.05 -9.78 34.72
CA ASP A 128 -0.63 -8.90 35.66
C ASP A 128 -2.15 -9.11 35.67
N THR A 129 -2.75 -9.28 34.48
CA THR A 129 -4.21 -9.40 34.34
C THR A 129 -4.69 -10.84 34.16
N ASN A 130 -3.79 -11.78 33.87
CA ASN A 130 -4.09 -13.15 33.46
C ASN A 130 -5.03 -13.22 32.23
N LEU A 131 -4.93 -12.23 31.32
CA LEU A 131 -5.67 -12.16 30.06
C LEU A 131 -4.71 -12.03 28.88
N SER A 132 -5.14 -12.41 27.67
CA SER A 132 -4.38 -12.11 26.43
C SER A 132 -4.77 -10.73 25.90
N ASP A 133 -4.37 -9.68 26.63
CA ASP A 133 -4.80 -8.28 26.42
C ASP A 133 -3.70 -7.37 25.83
N PHE A 134 -2.66 -7.95 25.23
CA PHE A 134 -1.58 -7.21 24.55
C PHE A 134 -1.94 -6.75 23.12
N ILE A 135 -3.17 -7.00 22.67
CA ILE A 135 -3.63 -6.70 21.33
C ILE A 135 -4.82 -5.74 21.40
N ASP A 136 -4.73 -4.67 20.62
CA ASP A 136 -5.80 -3.71 20.41
C ASP A 136 -6.26 -3.75 18.94
N ASN A 137 -7.54 -4.06 18.72
CA ASN A 137 -8.17 -4.18 17.41
C ASN A 137 -9.20 -3.08 17.11
N THR A 138 -9.16 -1.96 17.86
CA THR A 138 -10.18 -0.90 17.78
C THR A 138 -10.20 -0.12 16.45
N MET A 139 -9.18 -0.26 15.60
CA MET A 139 -8.94 0.57 14.41
C MET A 139 -8.71 -0.26 13.13
N GLY A 140 -9.17 -1.52 13.11
CA GLY A 140 -8.98 -2.48 12.00
C GLY A 140 -7.54 -3.02 11.87
N LEU A 141 -6.55 -2.14 12.02
CA LEU A 141 -5.15 -2.49 12.21
C LEU A 141 -4.91 -2.96 13.65
N LEU A 142 -4.19 -4.08 13.84
CA LEU A 142 -3.81 -4.53 15.17
C LEU A 142 -2.66 -3.70 15.72
N PHE A 143 -2.88 -3.10 16.88
CA PHE A 143 -1.86 -2.42 17.66
C PHE A 143 -1.48 -3.27 18.88
N HIS A 144 -0.27 -3.05 19.39
CA HIS A 144 0.04 -3.45 20.75
C HIS A 144 -0.80 -2.60 21.71
N SER A 145 -1.33 -3.19 22.78
CA SER A 145 -2.21 -2.45 23.72
C SER A 145 -1.51 -1.26 24.39
N ASP A 146 -0.20 -1.36 24.60
CA ASP A 146 0.66 -0.28 25.11
C ASP A 146 1.25 0.65 24.02
N SER A 147 0.72 0.60 22.80
CA SER A 147 1.16 1.47 21.69
C SER A 147 0.96 2.95 22.00
N ALA A 148 2.04 3.74 21.94
CA ALA A 148 1.97 5.19 22.10
C ALA A 148 1.25 5.86 20.92
N LEU A 149 1.46 5.36 19.70
CA LEU A 149 0.72 5.82 18.52
C LEU A 149 -0.77 5.52 18.65
N GLY A 150 -1.11 4.29 19.05
CA GLY A 150 -2.50 3.90 19.26
C GLY A 150 -3.19 4.75 20.33
N ARG A 151 -2.50 5.00 21.46
CA ARG A 151 -3.00 5.92 22.50
C ARG A 151 -3.26 7.31 21.97
N GLY A 152 -2.32 7.90 21.22
CA GLY A 152 -2.47 9.25 20.67
C GLY A 152 -3.66 9.34 19.69
N ILE A 153 -3.86 8.33 18.85
CA ILE A 153 -5.01 8.28 17.93
C ILE A 153 -6.32 8.21 18.73
N ARG A 154 -6.41 7.32 19.73
CA ARG A 154 -7.59 7.18 20.59
C ARG A 154 -7.88 8.42 21.45
N GLU A 155 -6.84 9.18 21.81
CA GLU A 155 -7.00 10.44 22.53
C GLU A 155 -7.67 11.51 21.67
N LYS A 156 -7.42 11.50 20.35
CA LYS A 156 -7.91 12.54 19.43
C LYS A 156 -9.17 12.15 18.65
N ALA A 157 -9.36 10.88 18.36
CA ALA A 157 -10.48 10.39 17.55
C ALA A 157 -11.66 9.92 18.42
N SER A 158 -12.88 10.15 17.95
CA SER A 158 -14.09 9.62 18.60
C SER A 158 -14.20 8.10 18.40
N ALA A 159 -14.87 7.40 19.32
CA ALA A 159 -15.09 5.95 19.19
C ALA A 159 -15.82 5.58 17.88
N ALA A 160 -16.73 6.43 17.42
CA ALA A 160 -17.42 6.26 16.14
C ALA A 160 -16.44 6.38 14.95
N ALA A 161 -15.50 7.34 14.99
CA ALA A 161 -14.48 7.46 13.95
C ALA A 161 -13.54 6.26 13.95
N LEU A 162 -13.09 5.78 15.12
CA LEU A 162 -12.22 4.60 15.23
C LEU A 162 -12.85 3.35 14.60
N GLY A 163 -14.16 3.16 14.80
CA GLY A 163 -14.91 2.05 14.17
C GLY A 163 -15.08 2.15 12.65
N LEU A 164 -14.71 3.29 12.04
CA LEU A 164 -14.71 3.51 10.60
C LEU A 164 -13.28 3.56 10.02
N VAL A 165 -12.26 3.31 10.83
CA VAL A 165 -10.86 3.21 10.39
C VAL A 165 -10.54 1.76 10.09
N GLU A 166 -9.86 1.56 8.97
CA GLU A 166 -9.23 0.29 8.59
C GLU A 166 -7.76 0.54 8.28
N GLY A 167 -6.92 -0.47 8.42
CA GLY A 167 -5.51 -0.36 8.12
C GLY A 167 -4.91 -1.61 7.49
N ALA A 168 -3.75 -1.43 6.88
CA ALA A 168 -2.97 -2.53 6.32
C ALA A 168 -1.49 -2.37 6.68
N VAL A 169 -0.80 -3.50 6.85
CA VAL A 169 0.65 -3.56 6.87
C VAL A 169 1.11 -4.09 5.53
N ILE A 170 2.03 -3.37 4.90
CA ILE A 170 2.68 -3.78 3.67
C ILE A 170 4.17 -3.96 3.96
N PRO A 171 4.65 -5.20 4.15
CA PRO A 171 6.06 -5.46 4.35
C PRO A 171 6.84 -5.11 3.09
N ALA A 172 7.85 -4.25 3.23
CA ALA A 172 8.77 -3.90 2.16
C ALA A 172 10.20 -4.29 2.55
N ARG A 173 11.02 -4.63 1.56
CA ARG A 173 12.44 -4.93 1.80
C ARG A 173 13.16 -3.61 2.06
N SER A 174 13.58 -3.43 3.30
CA SER A 174 14.45 -2.34 3.72
C SER A 174 15.88 -2.87 3.87
N GLU A 175 16.88 -2.03 3.59
CA GLU A 175 18.26 -2.38 3.91
C GLU A 175 18.55 -2.13 5.40
N ASN A 176 18.74 -0.86 5.75
CA ASN A 176 19.03 -0.38 7.10
C ASN A 176 18.21 0.88 7.38
N ASP A 177 18.30 1.40 8.60
CA ASP A 177 17.64 2.65 9.03
C ASP A 177 18.31 3.91 8.43
N THR A 178 18.70 3.84 7.17
CA THR A 178 19.24 4.98 6.43
C THR A 178 18.23 5.47 5.39
N GLY A 179 18.44 6.68 4.90
CA GLY A 179 17.54 7.31 3.94
C GLY A 179 17.52 6.65 2.56
N ASN A 180 18.29 5.60 2.30
CA ASN A 180 18.42 4.99 0.98
C ASN A 180 17.22 4.10 0.58
N ASN A 181 16.30 3.81 1.51
CA ASN A 181 15.12 3.00 1.21
C ASN A 181 14.14 3.77 0.30
N PRO A 182 13.75 3.22 -0.86
CA PRO A 182 12.88 3.90 -1.82
C PRO A 182 11.40 3.78 -1.43
N HIS A 183 11.06 4.11 -0.18
CA HIS A 183 9.72 3.89 0.39
C HIS A 183 8.90 5.16 0.53
N ASN A 184 9.42 6.33 0.12
CA ASN A 184 8.67 7.57 0.20
C ASN A 184 7.53 7.56 -0.85
N PRO A 185 6.25 7.59 -0.41
CA PRO A 185 5.11 7.37 -1.32
C PRO A 185 4.61 8.66 -1.99
N MET A 186 5.14 9.84 -1.63
CA MET A 186 4.51 11.12 -1.96
C MET A 186 4.33 11.33 -3.47
N TYR A 187 5.35 11.08 -4.28
CA TYR A 187 5.23 11.19 -5.73
C TYR A 187 4.24 10.19 -6.33
N GLY A 188 4.13 8.98 -5.75
CA GLY A 188 3.16 7.98 -6.20
C GLY A 188 1.73 8.44 -5.96
N ILE A 189 1.48 9.01 -4.78
CA ILE A 189 0.17 9.55 -4.38
C ILE A 189 -0.20 10.78 -5.23
N TRP A 190 0.77 11.67 -5.48
CA TRP A 190 0.57 12.79 -6.40
C TRP A 190 0.27 12.34 -7.82
N ARG A 191 0.99 11.34 -8.36
CA ARG A 191 0.71 10.76 -9.68
C ARG A 191 -0.66 10.08 -9.76
N ALA A 192 -1.19 9.60 -8.63
CA ALA A 192 -2.56 9.09 -8.54
C ALA A 192 -3.62 10.22 -8.51
N GLY A 193 -3.20 11.48 -8.63
CA GLY A 193 -4.06 12.66 -8.73
C GLY A 193 -4.35 13.34 -7.40
N ALA A 194 -3.66 13.01 -6.31
CA ALA A 194 -3.75 13.76 -5.06
C ALA A 194 -2.78 14.94 -5.09
N ASP A 195 -3.28 16.11 -5.50
CA ASP A 195 -2.53 17.37 -5.55
C ASP A 195 -2.99 18.32 -4.46
N GLY A 196 -2.04 18.92 -3.75
CA GLY A 196 -2.30 19.88 -2.68
C GLY A 196 -2.60 21.27 -3.23
N GLU A 197 -3.53 21.97 -2.58
CA GLU A 197 -4.06 23.22 -3.12
C GLU A 197 -3.09 24.39 -2.99
N LEU A 198 -2.55 24.60 -1.79
CA LEU A 198 -1.53 25.62 -1.54
C LEU A 198 -0.19 25.22 -2.16
N LEU A 199 0.25 24.02 -1.83
CA LEU A 199 1.50 23.42 -2.29
C LEU A 199 1.23 22.00 -2.76
N THR A 200 1.77 21.67 -3.93
CA THR A 200 1.57 20.36 -4.55
C THR A 200 2.11 19.22 -3.68
N LEU A 201 3.36 19.34 -3.21
CA LEU A 201 3.98 18.40 -2.28
C LEU A 201 4.68 19.18 -1.17
N ILE A 202 4.61 18.64 0.06
CA ILE A 202 5.29 19.20 1.24
C ILE A 202 6.16 18.14 1.91
N GLY A 203 7.22 18.59 2.58
CA GLY A 203 8.10 17.71 3.35
C GLY A 203 8.83 18.46 4.46
N SER A 204 9.36 17.75 5.45
CA SER A 204 10.10 18.35 6.57
C SER A 204 11.58 18.61 6.24
N ARG A 205 12.07 18.14 5.09
CA ARG A 205 13.48 18.27 4.67
C ARG A 205 13.59 18.92 3.29
N SER A 206 14.68 19.65 3.06
CA SER A 206 15.02 20.15 1.72
C SER A 206 15.76 19.07 0.95
N SER A 207 15.00 18.10 0.41
CA SER A 207 15.50 16.99 -0.41
C SER A 207 14.53 16.71 -1.56
N ASP A 208 14.92 15.85 -2.51
CA ASP A 208 14.03 15.47 -3.61
C ASP A 208 12.80 14.71 -3.13
N SER A 209 12.92 13.97 -2.02
CA SER A 209 11.81 13.23 -1.40
C SER A 209 11.11 14.00 -0.29
N GLY A 210 11.57 15.17 0.13
CA GLY A 210 10.99 15.92 1.26
C GLY A 210 11.05 15.24 2.64
N GLY A 211 11.47 13.98 2.72
CA GLY A 211 11.50 13.13 3.91
C GLY A 211 12.87 12.48 4.16
N ASN A 212 12.90 11.48 5.03
CA ASN A 212 14.09 10.69 5.32
C ASN A 212 14.35 9.64 4.22
N SER A 213 13.32 8.90 3.83
CA SER A 213 13.36 7.87 2.80
C SER A 213 13.47 8.49 1.40
N MET A 214 14.12 7.78 0.48
CA MET A 214 14.15 8.13 -0.93
C MET A 214 12.79 7.91 -1.59
N ALA A 215 12.47 8.71 -2.60
CA ALA A 215 11.35 8.44 -3.48
C ALA A 215 11.75 7.44 -4.56
N PRO A 216 10.86 6.51 -4.96
CA PRO A 216 11.11 5.64 -6.11
C PRO A 216 11.47 6.44 -7.36
N ALA A 217 12.62 6.16 -7.97
CA ALA A 217 13.16 6.94 -9.09
C ALA A 217 12.19 7.04 -10.29
N MET A 218 11.44 5.96 -10.56
CA MET A 218 10.44 5.93 -11.64
C MET A 218 9.22 6.85 -11.40
N MET A 219 8.97 7.23 -10.14
CA MET A 219 7.85 8.09 -9.74
C MET A 219 8.27 9.54 -9.56
N MET A 220 9.56 9.81 -9.32
CA MET A 220 10.06 11.16 -9.09
C MET A 220 9.74 12.09 -10.26
N ASN A 221 9.32 13.32 -9.95
CA ASN A 221 9.15 14.39 -10.92
C ASN A 221 9.74 15.69 -10.36
N PRO A 222 10.91 16.14 -10.88
CA PRO A 222 11.57 17.35 -10.38
C PRO A 222 10.73 18.62 -10.46
N ALA A 223 9.72 18.67 -11.35
CA ALA A 223 8.84 19.84 -11.49
C ALA A 223 7.93 20.07 -10.27
N VAL A 224 7.70 19.06 -9.45
CA VAL A 224 6.83 19.12 -8.27
C VAL A 224 7.59 18.75 -6.99
N ARG A 225 8.85 19.15 -6.91
CA ARG A 225 9.70 18.84 -5.76
C ARG A 225 9.06 19.36 -4.45
N PRO A 226 9.04 18.57 -3.36
CA PRO A 226 8.40 18.97 -2.12
C PRO A 226 8.94 20.28 -1.55
N THR A 227 8.03 21.15 -1.16
CA THR A 227 8.37 22.39 -0.45
C THR A 227 8.63 22.07 1.02
N LYS A 228 9.73 22.60 1.55
CA LYS A 228 10.09 22.37 2.96
C LYS A 228 9.15 23.15 3.87
N VAL A 229 8.45 22.45 4.75
CA VAL A 229 7.62 22.99 5.83
C VAL A 229 7.92 22.18 7.10
N ASP A 230 8.80 22.70 7.96
CA ASP A 230 9.20 22.03 9.20
C ASP A 230 8.83 22.79 10.48
N ARG A 231 8.41 24.05 10.35
CA ARG A 231 8.03 24.91 11.48
C ARG A 231 6.89 25.86 11.11
N PRO A 232 6.14 26.38 12.08
CA PRO A 232 5.04 27.30 11.83
C PRO A 232 5.43 28.55 11.01
N SER A 233 6.65 29.07 11.17
CA SER A 233 7.11 30.25 10.41
C SER A 233 7.34 29.97 8.92
N ASP A 234 7.47 28.71 8.50
CA ASP A 234 7.56 28.39 7.07
C ASP A 234 6.20 28.61 6.40
N VAL A 235 5.10 28.39 7.14
CA VAL A 235 3.73 28.57 6.65
C VAL A 235 3.39 30.04 6.47
N THR A 236 3.89 30.92 7.34
CA THR A 236 3.64 32.37 7.21
C THR A 236 4.24 32.94 5.93
N GLY A 237 5.37 32.41 5.44
CA GLY A 237 5.96 32.83 4.16
C GLY A 237 5.18 32.34 2.93
N LEU A 238 4.36 31.30 3.07
CA LEU A 238 3.53 30.77 1.99
C LEU A 238 2.27 31.62 1.75
N VAL A 239 1.82 32.36 2.77
CA VAL A 239 0.70 33.30 2.70
C VAL A 239 0.94 34.42 1.69
N ASP A 240 2.19 34.76 1.42
CA ASP A 240 2.58 35.88 0.55
C ASP A 240 2.69 35.49 -0.94
N THR A 241 2.34 34.25 -1.32
CA THR A 241 2.52 33.76 -2.70
C THR A 241 1.33 34.03 -3.64
N GLY A 242 0.35 34.85 -3.22
CA GLY A 242 -0.80 35.26 -4.05
C GLY A 242 -1.86 34.18 -4.31
N LYS A 243 -1.55 32.90 -4.05
CA LYS A 243 -2.49 31.77 -4.18
C LYS A 243 -3.53 31.74 -3.05
N LEU A 244 -3.17 32.28 -1.89
CA LEU A 244 -4.06 32.39 -0.73
C LEU A 244 -5.19 33.43 -0.93
N VAL A 245 -5.00 34.41 -1.80
CA VAL A 245 -6.02 35.42 -2.16
C VAL A 245 -7.19 34.78 -2.93
N GLY A 246 -6.98 33.62 -3.55
CA GLY A 246 -8.06 32.84 -4.19
C GLY A 246 -8.74 31.81 -3.27
N LEU A 247 -8.23 31.63 -2.05
CA LEU A 247 -8.63 30.57 -1.12
C LEU A 247 -9.34 31.08 0.15
N LEU A 248 -9.06 32.33 0.54
CA LEU A 248 -9.74 33.00 1.64
C LEU A 248 -10.82 33.94 1.09
N GLU A 249 -11.97 34.00 1.75
CA GLU A 249 -12.93 35.09 1.52
C GLU A 249 -12.32 36.40 2.03
N GLN A 250 -12.67 37.52 1.40
CA GLN A 250 -12.03 38.82 1.60
C GLN A 250 -12.13 39.36 3.05
N GLU A 251 -12.98 38.77 3.88
CA GLU A 251 -13.17 39.08 5.30
C GLU A 251 -12.16 38.39 6.23
N ASP A 252 -11.50 37.30 5.80
CA ASP A 252 -10.49 36.57 6.57
C ASP A 252 -9.06 37.13 6.41
N VAL A 253 -8.91 38.15 5.56
CA VAL A 253 -7.64 38.84 5.30
C VAL A 253 -7.64 40.19 6.00
N VAL A 254 -7.50 40.19 7.33
CA VAL A 254 -7.31 41.41 8.15
C VAL A 254 -6.13 41.24 9.11
#